data_AF-A0A1H7JDI7-F1
#
_entry.id   AF-A0A1H7JDI7-F1
#
_cell.length_a   1.000
_cell.length_b   1.000
_cell.length_c   1.000
_cell.angle_alpha   90.00
_cell.angle_beta   90.00
_cell.angle_gamma   90.00
#
_symmetry.space_group_name_H-M   'P 1'
#
loop_
_entity.id
_entity.type
_entity.pdbx_description
1 polymer ?
#
loop_
_entity_poly.entity_id
_entity_poly.type
_entity_poly.pdbx_seq_one_letter_code
_entity_poly.pdbx_strand_id
1 'polypeptide(L)'
;MNYIDIILGILLLWGLIKGFSKGLFVSLASLVALVAGIYISVHFSHLVGGYLEQYVNWGDGALKLTAFAITFIGVVILISLAGKLLTKIADFASLGILNKLLGAVFGVLKFAFIASVIIIFVDAANRSLHLIKQETLDTSILYTPVKKLAPMVLPNILKDTNEKETEETV
;
A
#
# COMPACT_ATOMS: atom_id res chain seq x y z
N MET A 1 -21.97 -6.80 3.17
CA MET A 1 -20.95 -7.86 2.96
C MET A 1 -21.00 -8.31 1.51
N ASN A 2 -19.96 -8.06 0.75
CA ASN A 2 -19.86 -8.44 -0.67
C ASN A 2 -18.50 -9.04 -1.00
N TYR A 3 -18.21 -9.26 -2.28
CA TYR A 3 -16.96 -9.90 -2.71
C TYR A 3 -15.71 -9.12 -2.29
N ILE A 4 -15.79 -7.80 -2.10
CA ILE A 4 -14.67 -6.97 -1.62
C ILE A 4 -14.33 -7.35 -0.17
N ASP A 5 -15.34 -7.56 0.68
CA ASP A 5 -15.10 -7.99 2.07
C ASP A 5 -14.43 -9.37 2.13
N ILE A 6 -14.78 -10.28 1.21
CA ILE A 6 -14.16 -11.61 1.14
C ILE A 6 -12.68 -11.48 0.74
N ILE A 7 -12.39 -10.69 -0.30
CA ILE A 7 -11.02 -10.45 -0.78
C ILE A 7 -10.17 -9.80 0.32
N LEU A 8 -10.68 -8.73 0.94
CA LEU A 8 -9.99 -8.04 2.03
C LEU A 8 -9.85 -8.95 3.25
N GLY A 9 -10.88 -9.70 3.61
CA GLY A 9 -10.84 -10.65 4.73
C GLY A 9 -9.75 -11.71 4.55
N ILE A 10 -9.65 -12.32 3.36
CA ILE A 10 -8.60 -13.29 3.04
C ILE A 10 -7.21 -12.64 3.14
N LEU A 11 -7.06 -11.43 2.60
CA LEU A 11 -5.78 -10.70 2.63
C LEU A 11 -5.35 -10.36 4.07
N LEU A 12 -6.28 -9.93 4.92
CA LEU A 12 -6.02 -9.63 6.32
C LEU A 12 -5.71 -10.88 7.15
N LEU A 13 -6.45 -11.97 6.93
CA LEU A 13 -6.17 -13.28 7.55
C LEU A 13 -4.79 -13.81 7.14
N TRP A 14 -4.43 -13.64 5.86
CA TRP A 14 -3.08 -13.98 5.40
C TRP A 14 -2.01 -13.14 6.10
N GLY A 15 -2.27 -11.85 6.29
CA GLY A 15 -1.42 -10.96 7.06
C GLY A 15 -1.26 -11.40 8.52
N LEU A 16 -2.35 -11.83 9.16
CA LEU A 16 -2.37 -12.37 10.51
C LEU A 16 -1.47 -13.60 10.63
N ILE A 17 -1.67 -14.60 9.77
CA ILE A 17 -0.91 -15.86 9.80
C ILE A 17 0.58 -15.61 9.54
N LYS A 18 0.88 -14.77 8.54
CA LYS A 18 2.26 -14.44 8.17
C LYS A 18 2.96 -13.64 9.27
N GLY A 19 2.25 -12.69 9.88
CA GLY A 19 2.76 -11.91 11.01
C GLY A 19 3.02 -12.77 12.24
N PHE A 20 2.07 -13.66 12.58
CA PHE A 20 2.20 -14.60 13.68
C PHE A 20 3.41 -15.52 13.50
N SER A 21 3.60 -16.01 12.28
CA SER A 21 4.71 -16.91 11.92
C SER A 21 6.07 -16.22 11.97
N LYS A 22 6.15 -14.93 11.63
CA LYS A 22 7.40 -14.16 11.59
C LYS A 22 7.74 -13.41 12.89
N GLY A 23 6.78 -13.24 13.80
CA GLY A 23 6.97 -12.50 15.04
C GLY A 23 7.00 -10.99 14.88
N LEU A 24 7.14 -10.29 16.01
CA LEU A 24 7.04 -8.84 16.13
C LEU A 24 8.10 -8.11 15.31
N PHE A 25 9.38 -8.38 15.58
CA PHE A 25 10.49 -7.60 15.01
C PHE A 25 10.48 -7.61 13.48
N VAL A 26 10.29 -8.79 12.88
CA VAL A 26 10.24 -8.93 11.42
C VAL A 26 8.99 -8.28 10.84
N SER A 27 7.84 -8.42 11.51
CA SER A 27 6.59 -7.81 11.04
C SER A 27 6.63 -6.29 11.11
N LEU A 28 7.13 -5.73 12.22
CA LEU A 28 7.35 -4.29 12.41
C LEU A 28 8.36 -3.74 11.40
N ALA A 29 9.52 -4.37 11.26
CA ALA A 29 10.52 -3.96 10.27
C ALA A 29 9.94 -3.97 8.85
N SER A 30 9.13 -4.97 8.51
CA SER A 30 8.48 -5.05 7.20
C SER A 30 7.40 -3.98 6.99
N LEU A 31 6.75 -3.51 8.05
CA LEU A 31 5.80 -2.39 7.99
C LEU A 31 6.56 -1.07 7.81
N VAL A 32 7.62 -0.84 8.58
CA VAL A 32 8.48 0.35 8.44
C VAL A 32 9.09 0.42 7.04
N ALA A 33 9.61 -0.71 6.54
CA ALA A 33 10.10 -0.84 5.17
C ALA A 33 9.05 -0.46 4.12
N LEU A 34 7.79 -0.86 4.33
CA LEU A 34 6.69 -0.55 3.43
C LEU A 34 6.40 0.96 3.41
N VAL A 35 6.28 1.58 4.58
CA VAL A 35 6.03 3.03 4.72
C VAL A 35 7.18 3.84 4.13
N ALA A 36 8.42 3.49 4.47
CA ALA A 36 9.61 4.11 3.90
C ALA A 36 9.67 3.92 2.38
N GLY A 37 9.32 2.74 1.88
CA GLY A 37 9.26 2.46 0.45
C GLY A 37 8.28 3.38 -0.28
N ILE A 38 7.11 3.62 0.30
CA ILE A 38 6.14 4.57 -0.28
C ILE A 38 6.70 6.00 -0.28
N TYR A 39 7.28 6.46 0.84
CA TYR A 39 7.86 7.81 0.92
C TYR A 39 8.95 8.04 -0.13
N ILE A 40 9.89 7.09 -0.24
CA ILE A 40 10.92 7.10 -1.28
C ILE A 40 10.26 7.15 -2.67
N SER A 41 9.24 6.33 -2.89
CA SER A 41 8.61 6.22 -4.21
C SER A 41 7.88 7.48 -4.63
N VAL A 42 7.28 8.22 -3.70
CA VAL A 42 6.72 9.54 -4.02
C VAL A 42 7.79 10.53 -4.41
N HIS A 43 8.94 10.50 -3.75
CA HIS A 43 10.03 11.40 -4.08
C HIS A 43 10.67 11.08 -5.44
N PHE A 44 10.81 9.80 -5.77
CA PHE A 44 11.49 9.36 -6.99
C PHE A 44 10.54 9.09 -8.17
N SER A 45 9.21 9.12 -7.98
CA SER A 45 8.24 8.85 -9.04
C SER A 45 8.33 9.84 -10.20
N HIS A 46 8.74 11.08 -9.94
CA HIS A 46 8.92 12.08 -10.99
C HIS A 46 9.95 11.66 -12.05
N LEU A 47 11.03 10.98 -11.62
CA LEU A 47 12.04 10.46 -12.56
C LEU A 47 11.41 9.44 -13.51
N VAL A 48 10.66 8.47 -12.97
CA VAL A 48 9.99 7.46 -13.77
C VAL A 48 8.90 8.09 -14.64
N GLY A 49 8.19 9.10 -14.15
CA GLY A 49 7.18 9.84 -14.90
C GLY A 49 7.75 10.49 -16.16
N GLY A 50 8.87 11.21 -16.05
CA GLY A 50 9.51 11.86 -17.20
C GLY A 50 10.04 10.88 -18.24
N TYR A 51 10.40 9.65 -17.86
CA TYR A 51 10.68 8.58 -18.82
C TYR A 51 9.40 8.04 -19.46
N LEU A 52 8.33 7.85 -18.68
CA LEU A 52 7.07 7.29 -19.16
C LEU A 52 6.41 8.20 -20.19
N GLU A 53 6.45 9.52 -19.99
CA GLU A 53 5.91 10.55 -20.91
C GLU A 53 6.47 10.43 -22.34
N GLN A 54 7.66 9.88 -22.50
CA GLN A 54 8.29 9.70 -23.81
C GLN A 54 7.73 8.50 -24.59
N TYR A 55 7.07 7.56 -23.92
CA TYR A 55 6.59 6.30 -24.50
C TYR A 55 5.07 6.15 -24.51
N VAL A 56 4.34 6.88 -23.65
CA VAL A 56 2.89 6.82 -23.57
C VAL A 56 2.29 8.22 -23.63
N ASN A 57 1.13 8.34 -24.28
CA ASN A 57 0.36 9.58 -24.32
C ASN A 57 -0.84 9.47 -23.38
N TRP A 58 -0.56 9.39 -22.09
CA TRP A 58 -1.57 9.31 -21.03
C TRP A 58 -1.75 10.67 -20.37
N GLY A 59 -2.95 10.91 -19.82
CA GLY A 59 -3.20 12.12 -19.04
C GLY A 59 -2.32 12.18 -17.78
N ASP A 60 -2.01 13.39 -17.34
CA ASP A 60 -1.13 13.72 -16.22
C ASP A 60 -1.38 12.89 -14.95
N GLY A 61 -2.64 12.74 -14.57
CA GLY A 61 -3.03 11.97 -13.39
C GLY A 61 -2.71 10.48 -13.52
N ALA A 62 -3.02 9.87 -14.67
CA ALA A 62 -2.73 8.47 -14.94
C ALA A 62 -1.22 8.22 -14.98
N LEU A 63 -0.47 9.13 -15.60
CA LEU A 63 0.98 9.04 -15.71
C LEU A 63 1.69 9.13 -14.36
N LYS A 64 1.34 10.13 -13.53
CA LYS A 64 1.89 10.29 -12.16
C LYS A 64 1.58 9.06 -11.30
N LEU A 65 0.35 8.56 -11.38
CA LEU A 65 -0.08 7.39 -10.63
C LEU A 65 0.69 6.13 -11.04
N THR A 66 0.84 5.87 -12.34
CA THR A 66 1.61 4.72 -12.83
C THR A 66 3.09 4.83 -12.50
N ALA A 67 3.68 6.02 -12.64
CA ALA A 67 5.07 6.25 -12.28
C ALA A 67 5.34 5.99 -10.79
N PHE A 68 4.43 6.42 -9.92
CA PHE A 68 4.48 6.10 -8.49
C PHE A 68 4.37 4.58 -8.24
N ALA A 69 3.43 3.89 -8.89
CA ALA A 69 3.27 2.44 -8.74
C ALA A 69 4.53 1.67 -9.18
N ILE A 70 5.12 2.01 -10.33
CA ILE A 70 6.35 1.38 -10.84
C ILE A 70 7.51 1.61 -9.86
N THR A 71 7.71 2.86 -9.43
CA THR A 71 8.78 3.21 -8.49
C THR A 71 8.61 2.46 -7.18
N PHE A 72 7.38 2.38 -6.67
CA PHE A 72 7.05 1.65 -5.46
C PHE A 72 7.35 0.16 -5.52
N ILE A 73 6.99 -0.50 -6.62
CA ILE A 73 7.33 -1.91 -6.82
C ILE A 73 8.86 -2.08 -6.82
N GLY A 74 9.59 -1.22 -7.53
CA GLY A 74 11.05 -1.26 -7.58
C GLY A 74 11.69 -1.09 -6.20
N VAL A 75 11.26 -0.08 -5.44
CA VAL A 75 11.77 0.19 -4.09
C VAL A 75 11.43 -0.94 -3.13
N VAL A 76 10.20 -1.48 -3.16
CA VAL A 76 9.81 -2.61 -2.31
C VAL A 76 10.66 -3.84 -2.60
N ILE A 77 10.98 -4.12 -3.87
CA ILE A 77 11.89 -5.21 -4.24
C ILE A 77 13.27 -4.97 -3.61
N LEU A 78 13.86 -3.79 -3.82
CA LEU A 78 15.18 -3.44 -3.27
C LEU A 78 15.24 -3.56 -1.74
N ILE A 79 14.26 -2.98 -1.04
CA ILE A 79 14.18 -3.06 0.43
C ILE A 79 13.96 -4.50 0.89
N SER A 80 13.14 -5.29 0.18
CA SER A 80 12.92 -6.70 0.52
C SER A 80 14.18 -7.53 0.36
N LEU A 81 15.01 -7.26 -0.66
CA LEU A 81 16.30 -7.90 -0.83
C LEU A 81 17.25 -7.56 0.32
N ALA A 82 17.34 -6.28 0.70
CA ALA A 82 18.13 -5.84 1.86
C ALA A 82 17.63 -6.43 3.18
N GLY A 83 16.31 -6.45 3.38
CA GLY A 83 15.67 -6.95 4.60
C GLY A 83 15.89 -8.44 4.85
N LYS A 84 16.04 -9.27 3.80
CA LYS A 84 16.37 -10.69 3.95
C LYS A 84 17.68 -10.91 4.70
N LEU A 85 18.66 -10.02 4.53
CA LEU A 85 19.94 -10.09 5.25
C LEU A 85 19.76 -9.78 6.74
N LEU A 86 18.91 -8.80 7.07
CA LEU A 86 18.60 -8.39 8.44
C LEU A 86 17.72 -9.41 9.19
N THR A 87 16.85 -10.13 8.47
CA THR A 87 15.91 -11.08 9.07
C THR A 87 16.64 -12.22 9.80
N LYS A 88 17.79 -12.67 9.27
CA LYS A 88 18.61 -13.73 9.90
C LYS A 88 19.10 -13.37 11.30
N ILE A 89 19.26 -12.09 11.60
CA ILE A 89 19.72 -11.60 12.90
C ILE A 89 18.53 -11.50 13.88
N ALA A 90 17.35 -11.14 13.38
CA ALA A 90 16.13 -11.01 14.17
C ALA A 90 15.52 -12.34 14.61
N ASP A 91 15.71 -13.42 13.85
CA ASP A 91 15.16 -14.75 14.16
C ASP A 91 15.70 -15.33 15.49
N PHE A 92 16.88 -14.89 15.93
CA PHE A 92 17.48 -15.28 17.21
C PHE A 92 16.81 -14.66 18.44
N ALA A 93 16.00 -13.59 18.28
CA ALA A 93 15.40 -12.84 19.38
C ALA A 93 13.97 -13.31 19.75
N SER A 94 13.50 -14.45 19.23
CA SER A 94 12.10 -14.87 19.30
C SER A 94 11.67 -15.40 20.69
N LEU A 95 11.47 -14.47 21.62
CA LEU A 95 10.97 -14.68 22.98
C LEU A 95 9.44 -14.87 22.99
N GLY A 96 8.98 -16.13 22.93
CA GLY A 96 7.64 -16.54 23.42
C GLY A 96 6.40 -16.17 22.59
N ILE A 97 5.22 -16.45 23.15
CA ILE A 97 3.92 -16.31 22.46
C ILE A 97 3.50 -14.85 22.24
N LEU A 98 3.93 -13.94 23.13
CA LEU A 98 3.66 -12.51 23.01
C LEU A 98 4.30 -11.92 21.74
N ASN A 99 5.53 -12.32 21.41
CA ASN A 99 6.20 -11.93 20.16
C ASN A 99 5.39 -12.35 18.93
N LYS A 100 4.82 -13.56 18.94
CA LYS A 100 3.99 -14.05 17.83
C LYS A 100 2.67 -13.29 17.73
N LEU A 101 2.00 -13.03 18.85
CA LEU A 101 0.74 -12.30 18.86
C LEU A 101 0.89 -10.86 18.36
N LEU A 102 1.91 -10.14 18.83
CA LEU A 102 2.23 -8.81 18.33
C LEU A 102 2.64 -8.85 16.85
N GLY A 103 3.40 -9.87 16.45
CA GLY A 103 3.68 -10.15 15.04
C GLY A 103 2.41 -10.25 14.20
N ALA A 104 1.39 -10.96 14.69
CA ALA A 104 0.10 -11.09 14.01
C ALA A 104 -0.59 -9.73 13.81
N VAL A 105 -0.60 -8.87 14.84
CA VAL A 105 -1.15 -7.51 14.77
C VAL A 105 -0.43 -6.68 13.71
N PHE A 106 0.90 -6.63 13.75
CA PHE A 106 1.69 -5.90 12.74
C PHE A 106 1.54 -6.50 11.34
N GLY A 107 1.34 -7.81 11.25
CA GLY A 107 1.01 -8.51 10.00
C GLY A 107 -0.30 -8.02 9.40
N VAL A 108 -1.38 -8.00 10.19
CA VAL A 108 -2.68 -7.46 9.78
C VAL A 108 -2.55 -6.00 9.37
N LEU A 109 -1.93 -5.16 10.20
CA LEU A 109 -1.73 -3.73 9.91
C LEU A 109 -1.00 -3.53 8.59
N LYS A 110 0.06 -4.31 8.33
CA LYS A 110 0.79 -4.23 7.07
C LYS A 110 -0.09 -4.57 5.87
N PHE A 111 -0.81 -5.68 5.91
CA PHE A 111 -1.63 -6.10 4.78
C PHE A 111 -2.86 -5.20 4.59
N ALA A 112 -3.42 -4.66 5.68
CA ALA A 112 -4.46 -3.64 5.62
C ALA A 112 -3.94 -2.36 4.97
N PHE A 113 -2.72 -1.96 5.28
CA PHE A 113 -2.08 -0.79 4.68
C PHE A 113 -1.79 -1.00 3.18
N ILE A 114 -1.26 -2.16 2.78
CA ILE A 114 -1.10 -2.54 1.36
C ILE A 114 -2.45 -2.48 0.64
N ALA A 115 -3.50 -3.06 1.24
CA ALA A 115 -4.84 -3.04 0.68
C ALA A 115 -5.37 -1.61 0.51
N SER A 116 -5.14 -0.73 1.50
CA SER A 116 -5.52 0.68 1.45
C SER A 116 -4.87 1.40 0.27
N VAL A 117 -3.57 1.16 0.05
CA VAL A 117 -2.84 1.73 -1.08
C VAL A 117 -3.42 1.23 -2.39
N ILE A 118 -3.64 -0.08 -2.54
CA ILE A 118 -4.26 -0.68 -3.74
C ILE A 118 -5.66 -0.10 -3.99
N ILE A 119 -6.48 0.07 -2.96
CA ILE A 119 -7.82 0.66 -3.08
C ILE A 119 -7.76 2.07 -3.68
N ILE A 120 -6.79 2.91 -3.28
CA ILE A 120 -6.62 4.25 -3.85
C ILE A 120 -6.35 4.17 -5.36
N PHE A 121 -5.49 3.25 -5.80
CA PHE A 121 -5.24 3.02 -7.23
C PHE A 121 -6.49 2.54 -7.97
N VAL A 122 -7.21 1.58 -7.38
CA VAL A 122 -8.45 1.05 -7.95
C VAL A 122 -9.50 2.15 -8.07
N ASP A 123 -9.66 3.00 -7.06
CA ASP A 123 -10.60 4.13 -7.09
C ASP A 123 -10.24 5.14 -8.18
N ALA A 124 -8.96 5.47 -8.32
CA ALA A 124 -8.49 6.36 -9.37
C ALA A 124 -8.79 5.80 -10.76
N ALA A 125 -8.54 4.50 -10.99
CA ALA A 125 -8.88 3.82 -12.23
C ALA A 125 -10.41 3.71 -12.45
N ASN A 126 -11.16 3.45 -11.38
CA ASN A 126 -12.61 3.28 -11.41
C ASN A 126 -13.33 4.58 -11.81
N ARG A 127 -12.78 5.75 -11.49
CA ARG A 127 -13.29 7.05 -11.95
C ARG A 127 -13.24 7.21 -13.47
N SER A 128 -12.26 6.60 -14.13
CA SER A 128 -12.12 6.67 -15.60
C SER A 128 -12.88 5.55 -16.32
N LEU A 129 -12.94 4.35 -15.72
CA LEU A 129 -13.39 3.13 -16.39
C LEU A 129 -14.73 2.58 -15.87
N HIS A 130 -15.27 3.10 -14.76
CA HIS A 130 -16.51 2.64 -14.12
C HIS A 130 -16.62 1.11 -13.94
N LEU A 131 -15.50 0.46 -13.58
CA LEU A 131 -15.37 -1.00 -13.43
C LEU A 131 -16.19 -1.57 -12.26
N ILE A 132 -16.33 -0.81 -11.16
CA ILE A 132 -16.99 -1.23 -9.92
C ILE A 132 -18.11 -0.23 -9.59
N LYS A 133 -19.32 -0.77 -9.38
CA LYS A 133 -20.50 0.02 -8.97
C LYS A 133 -20.32 0.60 -7.57
N GLN A 134 -20.68 1.86 -7.38
CA GLN A 134 -20.59 2.54 -6.08
C GLN A 134 -21.38 1.83 -4.98
N GLU A 135 -22.57 1.27 -5.27
CA GLU A 135 -23.33 0.44 -4.31
C GLU A 135 -22.51 -0.72 -3.75
N THR A 136 -21.60 -1.30 -4.55
CA THR A 136 -20.73 -2.38 -4.07
C THR A 136 -19.64 -1.85 -3.13
N LEU A 137 -19.18 -0.62 -3.31
CA LEU A 137 -18.24 -0.01 -2.37
C LEU A 137 -18.94 0.36 -1.06
N ASP A 138 -20.15 0.92 -1.15
CA ASP A 138 -20.93 1.41 0.00
C ASP A 138 -21.45 0.29 0.90
N THR A 139 -21.77 -0.87 0.32
CA THR A 139 -22.25 -2.05 1.07
C THR A 139 -21.13 -2.90 1.69
N SER A 140 -19.86 -2.53 1.48
CA SER A 140 -18.70 -3.21 2.06
C SER A 140 -18.38 -2.68 3.46
N ILE A 141 -18.19 -3.61 4.40
CA ILE A 141 -17.87 -3.29 5.79
C ILE A 141 -16.37 -2.96 5.93
N LEU A 142 -15.51 -3.70 5.22
CA LEU A 142 -14.05 -3.57 5.34
C LEU A 142 -13.46 -2.50 4.42
N TYR A 143 -14.13 -2.15 3.33
CA TYR A 143 -13.59 -1.20 2.35
C TYR A 143 -13.28 0.16 2.96
N THR A 144 -14.24 0.79 3.64
CA THR A 144 -14.07 2.14 4.21
C THR A 144 -13.00 2.22 5.30
N PRO A 145 -12.97 1.32 6.31
CA PRO A 145 -11.91 1.31 7.32
C PRO A 145 -10.52 1.09 6.73
N VAL A 146 -10.39 0.14 5.79
CA VAL A 146 -9.11 -0.19 5.16
C VAL A 146 -8.64 0.98 4.32
N LYS A 147 -9.49 1.58 3.48
CA LYS A 147 -9.17 2.73 2.62
C LYS A 147 -8.60 3.93 3.37
N LYS A 148 -8.99 4.14 4.63
CA LYS A 148 -8.54 5.28 5.46
C LYS A 148 -7.12 5.13 6.01
N LEU A 149 -6.52 3.93 5.97
CA LEU A 149 -5.22 3.68 6.58
C LEU A 149 -4.07 4.37 5.85
N ALA A 150 -4.03 4.28 4.52
CA ALA A 150 -3.01 4.96 3.72
C ALA A 150 -3.04 6.49 3.88
N PRO A 151 -4.19 7.18 3.73
CA PRO A 151 -4.30 8.62 3.98
C PRO A 151 -3.84 9.05 5.38
N MET A 152 -4.08 8.22 6.40
CA MET A 152 -3.73 8.55 7.78
C MET A 152 -2.21 8.56 8.02
N VAL A 153 -1.49 7.61 7.42
CA VAL A 153 -0.03 7.52 7.56
C VAL A 153 0.69 8.42 6.55
N LEU A 154 0.07 8.66 5.40
CA LEU A 154 0.66 9.34 4.25
C LEU A 154 -0.24 10.45 3.69
N PRO A 155 -0.61 11.46 4.50
CA PRO A 155 -1.60 12.46 4.11
C PRO A 155 -1.15 13.32 2.91
N ASN A 156 0.14 13.64 2.82
CA ASN A 156 0.67 14.52 1.78
C ASN A 156 0.67 13.88 0.39
N ILE A 157 0.77 12.56 0.31
CA ILE A 157 0.79 11.82 -0.97
C ILE A 157 -0.55 11.97 -1.70
N LEU A 158 -1.64 12.09 -0.94
CA LEU A 158 -2.99 12.24 -1.50
C LEU A 158 -3.36 13.70 -1.72
N LYS A 159 -2.76 14.63 -0.97
CA LYS A 159 -2.95 16.06 -1.22
C LYS A 159 -2.41 16.49 -2.56
N ASP A 160 -1.23 16.04 -2.97
CA ASP A 160 -0.67 16.37 -4.29
C ASP A 160 -1.54 15.84 -5.45
N THR A 161 -2.35 14.80 -5.21
CA THR A 161 -3.30 14.27 -6.20
C THR A 161 -4.58 15.11 -6.28
N ASN A 162 -5.00 15.75 -5.19
CA ASN A 162 -6.24 16.55 -5.14
C ASN A 162 -6.00 18.07 -5.32
N GLU A 163 -4.87 18.61 -4.87
CA GLU A 163 -4.55 20.06 -4.94
C GLU A 163 -4.18 20.48 -6.37
N LYS A 164 -3.49 19.63 -7.16
CA LYS A 164 -3.16 19.95 -8.56
C LYS A 164 -4.35 19.90 -9.53
N GLU A 165 -5.43 19.21 -9.18
CA GLU A 165 -6.67 19.20 -9.98
C GLU A 165 -7.51 20.48 -9.79
N THR A 166 -7.23 21.29 -8.75
CA THR A 166 -7.93 22.57 -8.52
C THR A 166 -7.38 23.71 -9.39
N GLU A 167 -6.13 23.62 -9.85
CA GLU A 167 -5.52 24.64 -10.72
C GLU A 167 -5.85 24.45 -12.21
N GLU A 168 -6.23 23.25 -12.65
CA GLU A 168 -6.66 23.01 -14.06
C GLU A 168 -8.13 23.35 -14.32
N THR A 169 -8.88 23.79 -13.30
CA THR A 169 -10.29 24.22 -13.40
C THR A 169 -10.52 25.71 -13.15
N VAL A 170 -9.48 26.55 -13.14
CA VAL A 170 -9.57 28.02 -13.07
C VAL A 170 -9.07 28.67 -14.35
#